data_AF-A0A371WY40-F1
#
_entry.id   AF-A0A371WY40-F1
#
_cell.length_a   1.000
_cell.length_b   1.000
_cell.length_c   1.000
_cell.angle_alpha   90.00
_cell.angle_beta   90.00
_cell.angle_gamma   90.00
#
_symmetry.space_group_name_H-M   'P 1'
#
loop_
_entity.id
_entity.type
_entity.pdbx_description
1 polymer ?
#
loop_
_entity_poly.entity_id
_entity_poly.type
_entity_poly.pdbx_seq_one_letter_code
_entity_poly.pdbx_strand_id
1 'polypeptide(L)'
;MKTIPLSTLARAVLPLAAVVTISGCVGSGKPVVEEVLGSVDLKEQTCLARAMYFESNRSSEEGMMAVGTVVMNRVESPSFPDDVCSVVAQNRQFAPGVMTREMGAGKELAMASAARILRGERHEGVRNARFFHTAGHNFSYPNMHYVAIAGGNSFYEKIGKTLRRHAKLATQADVKAGRPSFDFAELTQPEAQTGGRASAMALDDPDKKPATNPFMALFGAPATSGR
;
A
#
# COMPACT_ATOMS: atom_id res chain seq x y z
N MET A 1 -32.52 -23.71 62.22
CA MET A 1 -31.98 -23.99 63.57
C MET A 1 -32.05 -25.49 63.82
N LYS A 2 -30.96 -26.10 64.32
CA LYS A 2 -30.80 -27.49 64.87
C LYS A 2 -30.76 -28.65 63.84
N THR A 3 -29.57 -29.12 63.45
CA THR A 3 -28.72 -30.23 63.99
C THR A 3 -29.22 -31.65 63.69
N ILE A 4 -28.50 -32.42 62.86
CA ILE A 4 -28.40 -33.90 62.95
C ILE A 4 -26.96 -34.32 62.54
N PRO A 5 -26.29 -35.21 63.30
CA PRO A 5 -24.85 -35.44 63.23
C PRO A 5 -24.40 -36.67 62.43
N LEU A 6 -23.08 -36.66 62.19
CA LEU A 6 -22.18 -37.68 61.67
C LEU A 6 -22.50 -39.12 62.12
N SER A 7 -22.52 -40.06 61.18
CA SER A 7 -22.10 -41.44 61.41
C SER A 7 -21.05 -41.85 60.38
N THR A 8 -19.86 -42.06 60.94
CA THR A 8 -18.67 -42.76 60.48
C THR A 8 -18.98 -43.99 59.64
N LEU A 9 -18.25 -44.19 58.54
CA LEU A 9 -17.59 -45.47 58.29
C LEU A 9 -16.43 -45.30 57.31
N ALA A 10 -15.27 -45.70 57.80
CA ALA A 10 -13.97 -45.67 57.16
C ALA A 10 -13.91 -46.46 55.85
N ARG A 11 -13.07 -45.98 54.92
CA ARG A 11 -12.03 -46.83 54.32
C ARG A 11 -10.91 -45.99 53.73
N ALA A 12 -9.71 -46.26 54.24
CA ALA A 12 -8.45 -45.66 53.84
C ALA A 12 -7.97 -46.20 52.50
N VAL A 13 -7.44 -45.32 51.63
CA VAL A 13 -6.25 -45.57 50.79
C VAL A 13 -5.54 -44.23 50.57
N LEU A 14 -4.35 -44.07 51.15
CA LEU A 14 -3.33 -43.05 50.82
C LEU A 14 -2.52 -43.52 49.58
N PRO A 15 -1.60 -42.73 49.00
CA PRO A 15 -1.76 -41.44 48.31
C PRO A 15 -1.14 -41.53 46.89
N LEU A 16 -1.54 -40.69 45.93
CA LEU A 16 -0.63 -40.41 44.80
C LEU A 16 -0.63 -38.90 44.55
N ALA A 17 0.28 -38.23 45.25
CA ALA A 17 0.66 -36.87 44.96
C ALA A 17 1.39 -36.88 43.60
N ALA A 18 0.67 -36.59 42.52
CA ALA A 18 1.29 -36.19 41.27
C ALA A 18 1.72 -34.73 41.43
N VAL A 19 2.86 -34.51 42.08
CA VAL A 19 3.55 -33.22 42.05
C VAL A 19 4.15 -33.10 40.66
N VAL A 20 3.44 -32.42 39.76
CA VAL A 20 4.00 -32.01 38.47
C VAL A 20 4.92 -30.83 38.76
N THR A 21 6.21 -31.10 38.98
CA THR A 21 7.24 -30.07 38.97
C THR A 21 7.49 -29.66 37.52
N ILE A 22 6.85 -28.58 37.07
CA ILE A 22 7.20 -27.94 35.80
C ILE A 22 8.54 -27.23 36.01
N SER A 23 9.62 -27.97 35.78
CA SER A 23 10.96 -27.41 35.63
C SER A 23 11.07 -26.76 34.25
N GLY A 24 10.61 -25.51 34.14
CA GLY A 24 10.84 -24.68 32.96
C GLY A 24 12.19 -23.97 33.08
N CYS A 25 13.21 -24.47 32.37
CA CYS A 25 14.45 -23.75 32.15
C CYS A 25 14.28 -22.70 31.05
N VAL A 26 14.76 -21.49 31.35
CA VAL A 26 15.40 -20.53 30.45
C VAL A 26 14.66 -20.10 29.19
N GLY A 27 14.30 -18.82 29.21
CA GLY A 27 14.47 -17.93 28.07
C GLY A 27 14.35 -16.52 28.58
N SER A 28 15.48 -15.83 28.76
CA SER A 28 15.50 -14.36 28.87
C SER A 28 15.04 -13.79 27.52
N GLY A 29 13.76 -13.92 27.21
CA GLY A 29 13.10 -13.19 26.15
C GLY A 29 13.09 -11.74 26.59
N LYS A 30 13.93 -10.92 25.96
CA LYS A 30 13.68 -9.48 25.90
C LYS A 30 12.22 -9.31 25.45
N PRO A 31 11.46 -8.39 26.04
CA PRO A 31 10.04 -8.30 25.73
C PRO A 31 9.88 -8.02 24.23
N VAL A 32 9.07 -8.87 23.58
CA VAL A 32 8.71 -8.87 22.14
C VAL A 32 7.93 -7.60 21.73
N VAL A 33 7.91 -6.58 22.59
CA VAL A 33 7.26 -5.28 22.35
C VAL A 33 8.14 -4.32 21.55
N GLU A 34 9.46 -4.52 21.51
CA GLU A 34 10.39 -3.73 20.67
C GLU A 34 10.26 -4.12 19.18
N GLU A 35 9.90 -5.38 18.89
CA GLU A 35 9.79 -5.91 17.52
C GLU A 35 8.43 -5.59 16.86
N VAL A 36 7.38 -5.34 17.65
CA VAL A 36 6.04 -4.96 17.16
C VAL A 36 5.86 -3.44 17.08
N LEU A 37 6.66 -2.66 17.82
CA LEU A 37 6.78 -1.22 17.66
C LEU A 37 7.96 -0.92 16.75
N GLY A 38 7.82 -1.26 15.46
CA GLY A 38 8.84 -0.99 14.44
C GLY A 38 9.41 0.41 14.62
N SER A 39 10.65 0.48 15.10
CA SER A 39 11.31 1.73 15.40
C SER A 39 11.46 2.48 14.08
N VAL A 40 10.70 3.56 13.92
CA VAL A 40 10.86 4.44 12.76
C VAL A 40 12.28 4.99 12.79
N ASP A 41 13.05 4.82 11.71
CA ASP A 41 14.37 5.44 11.61
C ASP A 41 14.22 6.97 11.73
N LEU A 42 14.79 7.53 12.79
CA LEU A 42 14.70 8.96 13.10
C LEU A 42 15.33 9.83 12.01
N LYS A 43 16.33 9.31 11.29
CA LYS A 43 16.96 10.02 10.18
C LYS A 43 15.98 10.15 9.02
N GLU A 44 15.40 9.04 8.57
CA GLU A 44 14.40 9.01 7.50
C GLU A 44 13.16 9.83 7.88
N GLN A 45 12.70 9.72 9.13
CA GLN A 45 11.59 10.53 9.67
C GLN A 45 11.89 12.01 9.58
N THR A 46 13.10 12.43 9.96
CA THR A 46 13.49 13.84 9.90
C THR A 46 13.57 14.33 8.46
N CYS A 47 14.14 13.56 7.53
CA CYS A 47 14.15 13.91 6.11
C CYS A 47 12.73 14.06 5.55
N LEU A 48 11.85 13.10 5.83
CA LEU A 48 10.46 13.13 5.40
C LEU A 48 9.70 14.34 5.95
N ALA A 49 9.83 14.57 7.27
CA ALA A 49 9.17 15.68 7.95
C ALA A 49 9.61 17.03 7.37
N ARG A 50 10.89 17.19 7.01
CA ARG A 50 11.41 18.41 6.40
C ARG A 50 10.78 18.67 5.03
N ALA A 51 10.67 17.66 4.18
CA ALA A 51 9.96 17.79 2.92
C ALA A 51 8.49 18.19 3.16
N MET A 52 7.79 17.49 4.05
CA MET A 52 6.39 17.80 4.37
C MET A 52 6.23 19.23 4.90
N TYR A 53 7.12 19.69 5.77
CA TYR A 53 7.10 21.03 6.37
C TYR A 53 7.36 22.16 5.37
N PHE A 54 8.29 21.97 4.43
CA PHE A 54 8.69 23.02 3.49
C PHE A 54 7.84 23.05 2.21
N GLU A 55 7.22 21.94 1.84
CA GLU A 55 6.43 21.83 0.60
C GLU A 55 4.92 22.02 0.78
N SER A 56 4.41 21.99 2.02
CA SER A 56 2.99 22.11 2.29
C SER A 56 2.68 23.29 3.22
N ASN A 57 1.40 23.65 3.32
CA ASN A 57 0.96 24.54 4.39
C ASN A 57 1.23 23.89 5.76
N ARG A 58 2.03 24.57 6.59
CA ARG A 58 2.53 24.09 7.89
C ARG A 58 1.45 23.80 8.93
N SER A 59 0.22 24.25 8.72
CA SER A 59 -0.94 23.94 9.57
C SER A 59 -1.89 22.90 8.97
N SER A 60 -1.59 22.36 7.78
CA SER A 60 -2.44 21.41 7.07
C SER A 60 -1.85 20.00 7.17
N GLU A 61 -2.38 19.19 8.10
CA GLU A 61 -2.00 17.77 8.21
C GLU A 61 -2.28 17.01 6.91
N GLU A 62 -3.44 17.26 6.28
CA GLU A 62 -3.78 16.71 4.97
C GLU A 62 -2.69 17.02 3.92
N GLY A 63 -2.22 18.27 3.87
CA GLY A 63 -1.13 18.70 2.99
C GLY A 63 0.19 18.00 3.26
N MET A 64 0.53 17.82 4.54
CA MET A 64 1.71 17.08 4.95
C MET A 64 1.62 15.63 4.51
N MET A 65 0.51 14.95 4.82
CA MET A 65 0.29 13.55 4.42
C MET A 65 0.34 13.39 2.89
N ALA A 66 -0.17 14.36 2.14
CA ALA A 66 -0.12 14.34 0.68
C ALA A 66 1.32 14.44 0.13
N VAL A 67 2.13 15.37 0.65
CA VAL A 67 3.56 15.47 0.29
C VAL A 67 4.33 14.23 0.72
N GLY A 68 4.11 13.74 1.94
CA GLY A 68 4.77 12.53 2.45
C GLY A 68 4.46 11.30 1.59
N THR A 69 3.21 11.18 1.13
CA THR A 69 2.79 10.14 0.18
C THR A 69 3.55 10.24 -1.14
N VAL A 70 3.72 11.44 -1.71
CA VAL A 70 4.54 11.63 -2.92
C VAL A 70 5.99 11.17 -2.71
N VAL A 71 6.58 11.49 -1.56
CA VAL A 71 7.96 11.07 -1.26
C VAL A 71 8.05 9.54 -1.22
N MET A 72 7.10 8.87 -0.56
CA MET A 72 7.09 7.40 -0.55
C MET A 72 6.80 6.79 -1.93
N ASN A 73 5.92 7.40 -2.73
CA ASN A 73 5.67 6.96 -4.12
C ASN A 73 6.91 7.10 -5.01
N ARG A 74 7.83 8.01 -4.67
CA ARG A 74 9.15 8.12 -5.32
C ARG A 74 10.07 7.01 -4.82
N VAL A 75 10.20 6.81 -3.51
CA VAL A 75 10.99 5.71 -2.93
C VAL A 75 10.60 4.35 -3.53
N GLU A 76 9.31 4.10 -3.70
CA GLU A 76 8.77 2.85 -4.27
C GLU A 76 8.93 2.74 -5.79
N SER A 77 9.47 3.76 -6.47
CA SER A 77 9.57 3.83 -7.92
C SER A 77 11.01 3.67 -8.40
N PRO A 78 11.27 2.83 -9.42
CA PRO A 78 12.62 2.63 -9.96
C PRO A 78 13.20 3.87 -10.67
N SER A 79 12.41 4.93 -10.84
CA SER A 79 12.86 6.19 -11.45
C SER A 79 13.48 7.17 -10.45
N PHE A 80 13.50 6.82 -9.16
CA PHE A 80 13.98 7.67 -8.07
C PHE A 80 14.89 6.85 -7.14
N PRO A 81 15.63 7.52 -6.23
CA PRO A 81 16.33 6.84 -5.15
C PRO A 81 15.38 6.02 -4.28
N ASP A 82 15.93 4.98 -3.66
CA ASP A 82 15.22 3.94 -2.88
C ASP A 82 15.19 4.20 -1.36
N ASP A 83 15.65 5.38 -0.92
CA ASP A 83 15.54 5.86 0.46
C ASP A 83 15.00 7.30 0.54
N VAL A 84 14.36 7.65 1.66
CA VAL A 84 13.67 8.93 1.83
C VAL A 84 14.65 10.08 1.78
N CYS A 85 15.76 10.00 2.51
CA CYS A 85 16.71 11.09 2.57
C CYS A 85 17.33 11.39 1.20
N SER A 86 17.64 10.37 0.40
CA SER A 86 18.13 10.52 -0.96
C SER A 86 17.09 11.13 -1.89
N VAL A 87 15.81 10.76 -1.76
CA VAL A 87 14.71 11.41 -2.49
C VAL A 87 14.62 12.89 -2.11
N VAL A 88 14.60 13.22 -0.82
CA VAL A 88 14.46 14.62 -0.35
C VAL A 88 15.68 15.47 -0.69
N ALA A 89 16.87 14.87 -0.73
CA ALA A 89 18.11 15.55 -1.07
C ALA A 89 18.28 15.81 -2.59
N GLN A 90 17.39 15.30 -3.44
CA GLN A 90 17.50 15.51 -4.89
C GLN A 90 17.51 16.99 -5.26
N ASN A 91 18.51 17.38 -6.06
CA ASN A 91 18.75 18.77 -6.43
C ASN A 91 17.51 19.38 -7.12
N ARG A 92 17.06 20.54 -6.60
CA ARG A 92 15.93 21.33 -7.12
C ARG A 92 14.59 20.58 -7.21
N GLN A 93 14.41 19.49 -6.46
CA GLN A 93 13.12 18.79 -6.39
C GLN A 93 12.23 19.27 -5.24
N PHE A 94 12.85 19.86 -4.22
CA PHE A 94 12.23 20.41 -3.02
C PHE A 94 12.76 21.84 -2.77
N ALA A 95 12.18 22.53 -1.80
CA ALA A 95 12.44 23.91 -1.45
C ALA A 95 13.94 24.14 -1.19
N PRO A 96 14.48 25.32 -1.58
CA PRO A 96 15.87 25.65 -1.28
C PRO A 96 16.17 25.51 0.21
N GLY A 97 17.20 24.72 0.54
CA GLY A 97 17.59 24.43 1.92
C GLY A 97 16.67 23.43 2.65
N VAL A 98 15.90 22.60 1.94
CA VAL A 98 15.04 21.56 2.55
C VAL A 98 15.82 20.67 3.53
N MET A 99 17.12 20.43 3.32
CA MET A 99 17.97 19.63 4.21
C MET A 99 18.76 20.43 5.26
N THR A 100 18.81 21.76 5.17
CA THR A 100 19.67 22.59 6.04
C THR A 100 18.95 23.63 6.88
N ARG A 101 17.78 24.12 6.43
CA ARG A 101 17.03 25.17 7.14
C ARG A 101 16.32 24.63 8.38
N GLU A 102 16.16 25.46 9.41
CA GLU A 102 15.42 25.08 10.61
C GLU A 102 13.90 25.01 10.34
N MET A 103 13.24 24.02 10.97
CA MET A 103 11.78 23.95 11.04
C MET A 103 11.32 24.70 12.30
N GLY A 104 10.34 25.58 12.14
CA GLY A 104 9.72 26.35 13.23
C GLY A 104 8.33 25.82 13.58
N ALA A 105 7.37 26.72 13.81
CA ALA A 105 5.99 26.36 14.09
C ALA A 105 5.41 25.40 13.04
N GLY A 106 4.92 24.25 13.49
CA GLY A 106 4.45 23.14 12.63
C GLY A 106 5.44 21.97 12.53
N LYS A 107 6.63 22.07 13.11
CA LYS A 107 7.63 20.98 13.18
C LYS A 107 7.05 19.72 13.81
N GLU A 108 6.36 19.86 14.94
CA GLU A 108 5.81 18.73 15.69
C GLU A 108 4.76 17.98 14.86
N LEU A 109 3.90 18.72 14.16
CA LEU A 109 2.91 18.15 13.25
C LEU A 109 3.60 17.42 12.08
N ALA A 110 4.66 18.00 11.51
CA ALA A 110 5.42 17.39 10.43
C ALA A 110 6.10 16.09 10.88
N MET A 111 6.73 16.08 12.05
CA MET A 111 7.37 14.88 12.62
C MET A 111 6.35 13.78 12.91
N ALA A 112 5.19 14.12 13.49
CA ALA A 112 4.12 13.18 13.79
C ALA A 112 3.53 12.57 12.50
N SER A 113 3.24 13.42 11.51
CA SER A 113 2.72 13.00 10.21
C SER A 113 3.74 12.14 9.45
N ALA A 114 5.03 12.48 9.50
CA ALA A 114 6.09 11.66 8.90
C ALA A 114 6.16 10.26 9.53
N ALA A 115 6.00 10.16 10.85
CA ALA A 115 5.94 8.87 11.54
C ALA A 115 4.79 7.99 11.04
N ARG A 116 3.63 8.61 10.78
CA ARG A 116 2.44 7.93 10.24
C ARG A 116 2.70 7.37 8.84
N ILE A 117 3.25 8.19 7.95
CA ILE A 117 3.62 7.77 6.59
C ILE A 117 4.66 6.63 6.61
N LEU A 118 5.68 6.71 7.47
CA LEU A 118 6.69 5.66 7.59
C LEU A 118 6.14 4.34 8.14
N ARG A 119 5.02 4.37 8.88
CA ARG A 119 4.27 3.18 9.28
C ARG A 119 3.32 2.65 8.21
N GLY A 120 3.34 3.22 7.01
CA GLY A 120 2.57 2.75 5.86
C GLY A 120 1.28 3.52 5.60
N GLU A 121 0.96 4.56 6.39
CA GLU A 121 -0.19 5.39 6.07
C GLU A 121 0.05 6.20 4.78
N ARG A 122 -1.02 6.47 4.03
CA ARG A 122 -0.97 7.23 2.77
C ARG A 122 -2.19 8.14 2.67
N HIS A 123 -2.03 9.25 1.95
CA HIS A 123 -3.13 10.12 1.58
C HIS A 123 -3.91 9.52 0.40
N GLU A 124 -5.16 9.13 0.63
CA GLU A 124 -5.98 8.39 -0.34
C GLU A 124 -6.04 9.05 -1.72
N GLY A 125 -6.32 10.35 -1.78
CA GLY A 125 -6.43 11.07 -3.06
C GLY A 125 -5.14 11.19 -3.87
N VAL A 126 -3.95 11.10 -3.23
CA VAL A 126 -2.66 11.26 -3.93
C VAL A 126 -2.35 10.03 -4.79
N ARG A 127 -2.90 8.86 -4.45
CA ARG A 127 -2.72 7.61 -5.20
C ARG A 127 -1.24 7.41 -5.58
N ASN A 128 -0.94 7.24 -6.86
CA ASN A 128 0.41 7.01 -7.39
C ASN A 128 1.13 8.29 -7.85
N ALA A 129 0.61 9.48 -7.52
CA ALA A 129 1.24 10.73 -7.92
C ALA A 129 2.64 10.85 -7.32
N ARG A 130 3.60 11.22 -8.18
CA ARG A 130 5.01 11.46 -7.82
C ARG A 130 5.40 12.92 -7.99
N PHE A 131 4.46 13.76 -8.38
CA PHE A 131 4.68 15.15 -8.72
C PHE A 131 3.58 16.02 -8.12
N PHE A 132 3.95 17.24 -7.76
CA PHE A 132 3.03 18.27 -7.34
C PHE A 132 3.60 19.64 -7.71
N HIS A 133 2.74 20.65 -7.61
CA HIS A 133 3.12 22.06 -7.64
C HIS A 133 2.04 22.86 -6.91
N THR A 134 2.31 24.14 -6.66
CA THR A 134 1.33 25.06 -6.08
C THR A 134 -0.01 25.01 -6.85
N ALA A 135 -1.11 24.81 -6.13
CA ALA A 135 -2.44 24.72 -6.72
C ALA A 135 -2.80 26.03 -7.45
N GLY A 136 -3.52 25.91 -8.56
CA GLY A 136 -3.94 27.04 -9.40
C GLY A 136 -2.89 27.51 -10.41
N HIS A 137 -1.62 27.09 -10.28
CA HIS A 137 -0.64 27.30 -11.34
C HIS A 137 -0.94 26.39 -12.53
N ASN A 138 -0.88 26.94 -13.74
CA ASN A 138 -1.09 26.20 -14.98
C ASN A 138 0.22 26.08 -15.74
N PHE A 139 0.50 24.90 -16.25
CA PHE A 139 1.64 24.60 -17.09
C PHE A 139 1.16 24.08 -18.44
N SER A 140 1.88 24.38 -19.52
CA SER A 140 1.51 23.98 -20.89
C SER A 140 1.78 22.51 -21.20
N TYR A 141 2.27 21.72 -20.23
CA TYR A 141 2.58 20.32 -20.44
C TYR A 141 1.29 19.49 -20.56
N PRO A 142 1.10 18.76 -21.68
CA PRO A 142 -0.15 18.04 -21.94
C PRO A 142 -0.22 16.70 -21.21
N ASN A 143 0.71 16.41 -20.30
CA ASN A 143 0.87 15.09 -19.70
C ASN A 143 0.61 15.02 -18.20
N MET A 144 -0.01 16.04 -17.63
CA MET A 144 -0.28 16.13 -16.20
C MET A 144 -1.69 15.64 -15.93
N HIS A 145 -1.82 14.48 -15.28
CA HIS A 145 -3.09 13.93 -14.82
C HIS A 145 -3.26 14.24 -13.34
N TYR A 146 -4.12 15.20 -13.00
CA TYR A 146 -4.31 15.63 -11.63
C TYR A 146 -5.19 14.66 -10.84
N VAL A 147 -4.80 14.37 -9.60
CA VAL A 147 -5.45 13.36 -8.75
C VAL A 147 -5.95 13.91 -7.42
N ALA A 148 -5.30 14.93 -6.87
CA ALA A 148 -5.69 15.56 -5.60
C ALA A 148 -5.28 17.03 -5.54
N ILE A 149 -5.95 17.79 -4.67
CA ILE A 149 -5.56 19.14 -4.24
C ILE A 149 -5.60 19.16 -2.72
N ALA A 150 -4.47 19.41 -2.08
CA ALA A 150 -4.34 19.40 -0.61
C ALA A 150 -3.18 20.31 -0.18
N GLY A 151 -3.31 20.95 0.99
CA GLY A 151 -2.22 21.73 1.58
C GLY A 151 -1.67 22.88 0.74
N GLY A 152 -2.46 23.42 -0.21
CA GLY A 152 -2.02 24.45 -1.15
C GLY A 152 -1.35 23.94 -2.43
N ASN A 153 -1.29 22.61 -2.62
CA ASN A 153 -0.71 21.98 -3.81
C ASN A 153 -1.73 21.21 -4.62
N SER A 154 -1.44 21.03 -5.90
CA SER A 154 -2.10 20.08 -6.79
C SER A 154 -1.14 18.94 -7.14
N PHE A 155 -1.60 17.71 -6.97
CA PHE A 155 -0.83 16.48 -7.13
C PHE A 155 -1.21 15.79 -8.44
N TYR A 156 -0.22 15.25 -9.15
CA TYR A 156 -0.44 14.69 -10.47
C TYR A 156 0.53 13.57 -10.86
N GLU A 157 0.06 12.73 -11.77
CA GLU A 157 0.86 11.73 -12.48
C GLU A 157 1.27 12.27 -13.86
N LYS A 158 2.45 11.86 -14.33
CA LYS A 158 2.91 12.18 -15.69
C LYS A 158 2.60 11.02 -16.62
N ILE A 159 1.71 11.24 -17.58
CA ILE A 159 1.21 10.19 -18.47
C ILE A 159 1.95 10.17 -19.82
N GLY A 160 2.40 8.99 -20.26
CA GLY A 160 3.10 8.79 -21.52
C GLY A 160 2.27 9.13 -22.76
N LYS A 161 2.92 9.44 -23.88
CA LYS A 161 2.24 9.87 -25.14
C LYS A 161 1.22 8.85 -25.64
N THR A 162 1.46 7.56 -25.47
CA THR A 162 0.55 6.49 -25.92
C THR A 162 -0.78 6.54 -25.19
N LEU A 163 -0.76 6.46 -23.86
CA LEU A 163 -1.98 6.49 -23.04
C LEU A 163 -2.79 7.78 -23.22
N ARG A 164 -2.12 8.94 -23.36
CA ARG A 164 -2.79 10.24 -23.57
C ARG A 164 -3.58 10.36 -24.86
N ARG A 165 -3.34 9.50 -25.86
CA ARG A 165 -4.16 9.49 -27.09
C ARG A 165 -5.50 8.80 -26.88
N HIS A 166 -5.64 8.01 -25.82
CA HIS A 166 -6.78 7.15 -25.57
C HIS A 166 -7.57 7.52 -24.30
N ALA A 167 -7.07 8.47 -23.50
CA ALA A 167 -7.71 8.89 -22.27
C ALA A 167 -7.64 10.41 -22.08
N LYS A 168 -8.75 10.98 -21.57
CA LYS A 168 -8.78 12.38 -21.13
C LYS A 168 -8.14 12.49 -19.75
N LEU A 169 -7.11 13.32 -19.63
CA LEU A 169 -6.50 13.60 -18.34
C LEU A 169 -7.37 14.57 -17.53
N ALA A 170 -7.56 14.28 -16.24
CA ALA A 170 -8.22 15.17 -15.32
C ALA A 170 -7.41 16.46 -15.14
N THR A 171 -8.11 17.59 -15.15
CA THR A 171 -7.55 18.92 -14.84
C THR A 171 -7.67 19.22 -13.34
N GLN A 172 -6.96 20.26 -12.87
CA GLN A 172 -7.18 20.77 -11.50
C GLN A 172 -8.65 21.17 -11.25
N ALA A 173 -9.33 21.71 -12.27
CA ALA A 173 -10.74 22.06 -12.17
C ALA A 173 -11.64 20.83 -12.00
N ASP A 174 -11.33 19.73 -12.69
CA ASP A 174 -12.06 18.47 -12.55
C ASP A 174 -11.90 17.89 -11.13
N VAL A 175 -10.66 17.85 -10.62
CA VAL A 175 -10.36 17.42 -9.24
C VAL A 175 -11.09 18.30 -8.22
N LYS A 176 -11.03 19.63 -8.38
CA LYS A 176 -11.73 20.57 -7.49
C LYS A 176 -13.25 20.39 -7.53
N ALA A 177 -13.82 19.99 -8.66
CA ALA A 177 -15.24 19.71 -8.82
C ALA A 177 -15.64 18.31 -8.31
N GLY A 178 -14.71 17.54 -7.72
CA GLY A 178 -14.98 16.18 -7.25
C GLY A 178 -15.30 15.19 -8.38
N ARG A 179 -14.93 15.52 -9.62
CA ARG A 179 -15.12 14.61 -10.74
C ARG A 179 -14.12 13.46 -10.61
N PRO A 180 -14.55 12.21 -10.81
CA PRO A 180 -13.63 11.08 -10.75
C PRO A 180 -12.54 11.28 -11.81
N SER A 181 -11.29 11.24 -11.35
CA SER A 181 -10.12 11.16 -12.21
C SER A 181 -9.80 9.68 -12.38
N PHE A 182 -9.84 9.19 -13.62
CA PHE A 182 -9.51 7.80 -13.95
C PHE A 182 -8.25 7.33 -13.23
N ASP A 183 -8.30 6.18 -12.57
CA ASP A 183 -7.10 5.59 -11.99
C ASP A 183 -6.30 4.89 -13.10
N PHE A 184 -5.21 5.51 -13.54
CA PHE A 184 -4.35 4.93 -14.56
C PHE A 184 -3.64 3.66 -14.07
N ALA A 185 -3.38 3.53 -12.77
CA ALA A 185 -2.77 2.32 -12.25
C ALA A 185 -3.72 1.13 -12.39
N GLU A 186 -5.03 1.34 -12.21
CA GLU A 186 -6.05 0.31 -12.45
C GLU A 186 -6.12 -0.10 -13.92
N LEU A 187 -6.00 0.85 -14.85
CA LEU A 187 -5.98 0.56 -16.30
C LEU A 187 -4.72 -0.17 -16.78
N THR A 188 -3.63 -0.10 -16.02
CA THR A 188 -2.35 -0.72 -16.40
C THR A 188 -2.18 -2.11 -15.78
N GLN A 189 -3.08 -2.52 -14.88
CA GLN A 189 -3.09 -3.89 -14.37
C GLN A 189 -3.50 -4.83 -15.53
N PRO A 190 -2.68 -5.84 -15.88
CA PRO A 190 -3.16 -6.91 -16.73
C PRO A 190 -4.33 -7.55 -15.99
N GLU A 191 -5.50 -7.63 -16.63
CA GLU A 191 -6.75 -8.12 -16.06
C GLU A 191 -6.51 -9.27 -15.08
N ALA A 192 -6.48 -8.97 -13.78
CA ALA A 192 -6.55 -9.97 -12.75
C ALA A 192 -7.99 -10.47 -12.81
N GLN A 193 -8.16 -11.57 -13.54
CA GLN A 193 -9.35 -12.39 -13.68
C GLN A 193 -10.43 -12.02 -12.66
N THR A 194 -11.39 -11.21 -13.08
CA THR A 194 -12.70 -11.14 -12.44
C THR A 194 -13.37 -12.50 -12.66
N GLY A 195 -12.96 -13.46 -11.83
CA GLY A 195 -13.65 -14.73 -11.58
C GLY A 195 -14.98 -14.45 -10.90
N GLY A 196 -15.90 -13.82 -11.61
CA GLY A 196 -17.30 -13.75 -11.26
C GLY A 196 -17.95 -15.07 -11.65
N ARG A 197 -18.35 -15.85 -10.65
CA ARG A 197 -19.21 -17.04 -10.78
C ARG A 197 -20.41 -16.75 -11.71
N ALA A 198 -20.33 -17.22 -12.94
CA ALA A 198 -21.50 -17.60 -13.70
C ALA A 198 -21.86 -19.04 -13.32
N SER A 199 -22.57 -19.21 -12.21
CA SER A 199 -23.43 -20.38 -12.02
C SER A 199 -24.81 -20.00 -12.54
N ALA A 200 -25.14 -20.44 -13.75
CA ALA A 200 -26.50 -20.81 -14.14
C ALA A 200 -26.50 -21.40 -15.56
N MET A 201 -26.88 -22.67 -15.63
CA MET A 201 -27.46 -23.37 -16.79
C MET A 201 -26.53 -23.83 -17.91
N ALA A 202 -25.82 -24.92 -17.65
CA ALA A 202 -25.62 -25.94 -18.67
C ALA A 202 -26.92 -26.77 -18.79
N LEU A 203 -27.62 -26.65 -19.92
CA LEU A 203 -28.45 -27.73 -20.43
C LEU A 203 -27.53 -28.53 -21.36
N ASP A 204 -27.12 -29.71 -20.89
CA ASP A 204 -26.42 -30.69 -21.72
C ASP A 204 -27.36 -31.17 -22.83
N ASP A 205 -26.98 -30.92 -24.09
CA ASP A 205 -27.57 -31.52 -25.28
C ASP A 205 -26.79 -32.82 -25.59
N PRO A 206 -27.38 -34.01 -25.38
CA PRO A 206 -26.66 -35.28 -25.54
C PRO A 206 -26.38 -35.68 -27.00
N ASP A 207 -26.81 -34.91 -28.01
CA ASP A 207 -26.68 -35.30 -29.43
C ASP A 207 -25.65 -34.51 -30.26
N LYS A 208 -24.84 -33.64 -29.62
CA LYS A 208 -23.83 -32.88 -30.36
C LYS A 208 -22.56 -33.71 -30.64
N LYS A 209 -22.50 -34.32 -31.83
CA LYS A 209 -21.29 -34.97 -32.37
C LYS A 209 -20.08 -34.02 -32.34
N PRO A 210 -18.89 -34.51 -31.96
CA PRO A 210 -17.69 -33.66 -31.91
C PRO A 210 -17.34 -33.16 -33.32
N ALA A 211 -17.16 -31.84 -33.44
CA ALA A 211 -16.66 -31.23 -34.65
C ALA A 211 -15.22 -31.67 -34.89
N THR A 212 -15.00 -32.47 -35.93
CA THR A 212 -13.68 -32.81 -36.44
C THR A 212 -12.99 -31.55 -36.96
N ASN A 213 -11.88 -31.20 -36.34
CA ASN A 213 -11.06 -30.06 -36.69
C ASN A 213 -10.40 -30.31 -38.07
N PRO A 214 -10.63 -29.48 -39.10
CA PRO A 214 -10.19 -29.77 -40.47
C PRO A 214 -8.68 -29.64 -40.69
N PHE A 215 -7.92 -29.31 -39.65
CA PHE A 215 -6.48 -29.04 -39.74
C PHE A 215 -5.58 -30.24 -39.37
N MET A 216 -6.15 -31.42 -39.10
CA MET A 216 -5.38 -32.63 -38.73
C MET A 216 -5.33 -33.72 -39.83
N ALA A 217 -5.76 -33.43 -41.06
CA ALA A 217 -5.77 -34.39 -42.17
C ALA A 217 -4.55 -34.30 -43.12
N LEU A 218 -3.45 -33.66 -42.73
CA LEU A 218 -2.32 -33.37 -43.63
C LEU A 218 -0.93 -33.85 -43.17
N PHE A 219 -0.83 -34.57 -42.05
CA PHE A 219 0.43 -35.17 -41.61
C PHE A 219 0.28 -36.70 -41.59
N GLY A 220 0.66 -37.32 -42.72
CA GLY A 220 0.71 -38.76 -42.87
C GLY A 220 1.63 -39.41 -41.83
N ALA A 221 1.14 -40.48 -41.21
CA ALA A 221 1.93 -41.31 -40.31
C ALA A 221 3.06 -42.03 -41.06
N PRO A 222 4.28 -42.13 -40.48
CA PRO A 222 5.34 -42.95 -41.06
C PRO A 222 5.04 -44.44 -40.83
N ALA A 223 5.16 -45.22 -41.90
CA ALA A 223 5.05 -46.68 -41.87
C ALA A 223 6.23 -47.30 -41.10
N THR A 224 5.94 -47.99 -40.01
CA THR A 224 6.88 -48.92 -39.36
C THR A 224 6.70 -50.30 -39.98
N SER A 225 7.63 -50.68 -40.85
CA SER A 225 7.81 -52.06 -41.32
C SER A 225 8.62 -52.82 -40.28
N GLY A 226 8.02 -53.82 -39.66
CA GLY A 226 8.72 -54.81 -38.85
C GLY A 226 9.36 -55.90 -39.71
N ARG A 227 10.60 -56.27 -39.38
CA ARG A 227 11.04 -57.65 -39.21
C ARG A 227 12.33 -57.68 -38.39
#